data_AF-A0A1C5DRF9-F1
#
_entry.id   AF-A0A1C5DRF9-F1
#
_cell.length_a   1.000
_cell.length_b   1.000
_cell.length_c   1.000
_cell.angle_alpha   90.00
_cell.angle_beta   90.00
_cell.angle_gamma   90.00
#
_symmetry.space_group_name_H-M   'P 1'
#
loop_
_entity.id
_entity.type
_entity.pdbx_description
1 polymer ?
#
loop_
_entity_poly.entity_id
_entity_poly.type
_entity_poly.pdbx_seq_one_letter_code
_entity_poly.pdbx_strand_id
1 'polypeptide(L)'
;MTDDHPRIAPRRPRGRDRTGRRAFRAHTPGRTRQLTLRGSEHASFTGAEALLPQSGLPASVLTGGLGTIAPATAIRPTEAHVATYFDHWLRGRDGRLLERPSPLYPAMEFAG
;
A
#
# COMPACT_ATOMS: atom_id res chain seq x y z
N MET A 1 39.63 10.20 -23.75
CA MET A 1 38.58 9.17 -23.91
C MET A 1 37.64 9.37 -22.74
N THR A 2 36.52 10.05 -23.01
CA THR A 2 35.64 10.62 -21.98
C THR A 2 34.53 9.63 -21.67
N ASP A 3 34.46 9.17 -20.42
CA ASP A 3 33.34 8.39 -19.90
C ASP A 3 32.10 9.30 -19.81
N ASP A 4 31.17 9.10 -20.75
CA ASP A 4 29.85 9.73 -20.74
C ASP A 4 28.89 8.83 -19.96
N HIS A 5 28.84 9.03 -18.64
CA HIS A 5 27.81 8.41 -17.81
C HIS A 5 26.46 9.09 -18.09
N PRO A 6 25.41 8.34 -18.49
CA PRO A 6 24.10 8.92 -18.71
C PRO A 6 23.56 9.50 -17.40
N ARG A 7 23.37 10.83 -17.39
CA ARG A 7 22.74 11.54 -16.29
C ARG A 7 21.31 11.02 -16.14
N ILE A 8 21.06 10.28 -15.06
CA ILE A 8 19.72 9.86 -14.66
C ILE A 8 18.91 11.14 -14.43
N ALA A 9 17.97 11.42 -15.32
CA ALA A 9 17.06 12.56 -15.19
C ALA A 9 16.33 12.47 -13.84
N PRO A 10 16.12 13.60 -13.14
CA PRO A 10 15.37 13.61 -11.90
C PRO A 10 13.98 13.03 -12.15
N ARG A 11 13.63 11.98 -11.39
CA ARG A 11 12.28 11.38 -11.45
C ARG A 11 11.28 12.50 -11.19
N ARG A 12 10.37 12.74 -12.14
CA ARG A 12 9.26 13.69 -11.95
C ARG A 12 8.59 13.39 -10.60
N PRO A 13 8.24 14.41 -9.81
CA PRO A 13 7.49 14.18 -8.59
C PRO A 13 6.22 13.41 -8.95
N ARG A 14 6.04 12.23 -8.35
CA ARG A 14 4.80 11.46 -8.48
C ARG A 14 3.69 12.32 -7.91
N GLY A 15 3.01 13.06 -8.78
CA GLY A 15 1.73 13.65 -8.47
C GLY A 15 0.85 12.52 -7.98
N ARG A 16 0.45 12.56 -6.71
CA ARG A 16 -0.58 11.67 -6.16
C ARG A 16 -1.78 11.88 -7.07
N ASP A 17 -2.07 10.95 -7.96
CA ASP A 17 -3.24 11.02 -8.83
C ASP A 17 -4.49 10.95 -7.95
N ARG A 18 -4.89 12.11 -7.44
CA ARG A 18 -6.12 12.33 -6.70
C ARG A 18 -7.31 12.27 -7.65
N THR A 19 -7.07 12.47 -8.94
CA THR A 19 -8.05 12.51 -10.03
C THR A 19 -8.59 11.12 -10.35
N GLY A 20 -7.75 10.10 -10.54
CA GLY A 20 -8.17 8.74 -10.88
C GLY A 20 -9.02 8.07 -9.81
N ARG A 21 -8.57 8.05 -8.54
CA ARG A 21 -9.36 7.45 -7.43
C ARG A 21 -10.67 8.19 -7.16
N ARG A 22 -10.67 9.53 -7.29
CA ARG A 22 -11.89 10.32 -7.15
C ARG A 22 -12.86 10.06 -8.30
N ALA A 23 -12.37 9.99 -9.53
CA ALA A 23 -13.18 9.64 -10.69
C ALA A 23 -13.76 8.23 -10.57
N PHE A 24 -12.95 7.25 -10.16
CA PHE A 24 -13.40 5.89 -9.88
C PHE A 24 -14.56 5.89 -8.88
N ARG A 25 -14.43 6.58 -7.74
CA ARG A 25 -15.51 6.67 -6.75
C ARG A 25 -16.76 7.34 -7.29
N ALA A 26 -16.61 8.43 -8.04
CA ALA A 26 -17.75 9.15 -8.61
C ALA A 26 -18.54 8.33 -9.64
N HIS A 27 -17.90 7.35 -10.29
CA HIS A 27 -18.51 6.56 -11.37
C HIS A 27 -18.66 5.06 -11.02
N THR A 28 -18.39 4.66 -9.78
CA THR A 28 -18.64 3.29 -9.30
C THR A 28 -19.89 3.31 -8.43
N PRO A 29 -21.06 2.90 -8.95
CA PRO A 29 -22.24 2.76 -8.12
C PRO A 29 -22.00 1.68 -7.06
N GLY A 30 -22.40 1.96 -5.82
CA GLY A 30 -22.23 1.03 -4.69
C GLY A 30 -21.09 1.41 -3.73
N ARG A 31 -20.83 0.51 -2.78
CA ARG A 31 -19.94 0.78 -1.64
C ARG A 31 -18.47 0.67 -2.06
N THR A 32 -17.75 1.78 -2.00
CA THR A 32 -16.28 1.81 -2.16
C THR A 32 -15.61 2.13 -0.82
N ARG A 33 -14.38 1.62 -0.63
CA ARG A 33 -13.53 1.97 0.51
C ARG A 33 -12.12 2.25 0.01
N GLN A 34 -11.51 3.31 0.54
CA GLN A 34 -10.11 3.62 0.33
C GLN A 34 -9.42 3.63 1.67
N LEU A 35 -8.36 2.84 1.80
CA LEU A 35 -7.52 2.79 2.98
C LEU A 35 -6.08 3.13 2.61
N THR A 36 -5.31 3.58 3.58
CA THR A 36 -3.87 3.86 3.48
C THR A 36 -3.16 3.12 4.59
N LEU A 37 -2.09 2.41 4.25
CA LEU A 37 -1.20 1.81 5.22
C LEU A 37 -0.05 2.79 5.50
N ARG A 38 -0.01 3.36 6.71
CA ARG A 38 1.00 4.36 7.07
C ARG A 38 2.41 3.76 7.04
N GLY A 39 3.32 4.47 6.38
CA GLY A 39 4.71 4.06 6.26
C GLY A 39 4.98 2.97 5.21
N SER A 40 3.96 2.48 4.48
CA SER A 40 4.17 1.55 3.36
C SER A 40 4.51 2.29 2.07
N GLU A 41 5.21 1.61 1.18
CA GLU A 41 5.35 2.00 -0.22
C GLU A 41 4.73 0.94 -1.15
N HIS A 42 4.77 1.18 -2.46
CA HIS A 42 4.08 0.35 -3.44
C HIS A 42 4.40 -1.15 -3.33
N ALA A 43 5.66 -1.51 -3.09
CA ALA A 43 6.05 -2.91 -3.05
C ALA A 43 5.61 -3.63 -1.76
N SER A 44 5.15 -2.89 -0.74
CA SER A 44 4.65 -3.46 0.51
C SER A 44 3.39 -4.30 0.39
N PHE A 45 2.65 -4.16 -0.72
CA PHE A 45 1.45 -4.94 -1.00
C PHE A 45 1.74 -6.20 -1.83
N THR A 46 3.00 -6.61 -1.91
CA THR A 46 3.46 -7.78 -2.67
C THR A 46 4.36 -8.68 -1.82
N GLY A 47 4.72 -9.86 -2.33
CA GLY A 47 5.70 -10.73 -1.68
C GLY A 47 7.08 -10.08 -1.47
N ALA A 48 7.38 -8.95 -2.14
CA ALA A 48 8.60 -8.19 -1.93
C ALA A 48 8.79 -7.74 -0.47
N GLU A 49 7.70 -7.42 0.24
CA GLU A 49 7.75 -7.01 1.65
C GLU A 49 8.38 -8.09 2.56
N ALA A 50 8.15 -9.37 2.24
CA ALA A 50 8.76 -10.49 2.97
C ALA A 50 10.17 -10.83 2.46
N LEU A 51 10.40 -10.71 1.15
CA LEU A 51 11.60 -11.22 0.50
C LEU A 51 12.77 -10.22 0.43
N LEU A 52 12.50 -8.96 0.09
CA LEU A 52 13.56 -7.97 -0.12
C LEU A 52 14.38 -7.64 1.13
N PRO A 53 13.84 -7.64 2.36
CA PRO A 53 14.67 -7.45 3.55
C PRO A 53 15.80 -8.48 3.71
N GLN A 54 15.70 -9.63 3.04
CA GLN A 54 16.67 -10.73 3.08
C GLN A 54 17.68 -10.67 1.93
N SER A 55 17.54 -9.72 1.00
CA SER A 55 18.31 -9.65 -0.25
C SER A 55 19.72 -9.07 -0.12
N GLY A 56 20.06 -8.44 1.01
CA GLY A 56 21.31 -7.70 1.18
C GLY A 56 21.35 -6.34 0.44
N LEU A 57 20.24 -5.90 -0.14
CA LEU A 57 20.15 -4.58 -0.78
C LEU A 57 20.40 -3.44 0.22
N PRO A 58 20.92 -2.28 -0.24
CA PRO A 58 21.09 -1.12 0.62
C PRO A 58 19.78 -0.67 1.26
N ALA A 59 19.84 -0.22 2.51
CA ALA A 59 18.68 0.24 3.27
C ALA A 59 17.88 1.33 2.52
N SER A 60 18.56 2.23 1.80
CA SER A 60 17.89 3.27 0.99
C SER A 60 17.05 2.70 -0.16
N VAL A 61 17.49 1.61 -0.78
CA VAL A 61 16.74 0.90 -1.83
C VAL A 61 15.53 0.21 -1.22
N LEU A 62 15.71 -0.46 -0.08
CA LEU A 62 14.63 -1.11 0.65
C LEU A 62 13.57 -0.09 1.10
N THR A 63 13.97 1.00 1.74
CA THR A 63 13.05 2.06 2.19
C THR A 63 12.36 2.76 1.02
N GLY A 64 13.04 2.94 -0.13
CA GLY A 64 12.41 3.53 -1.31
C GLY A 64 11.32 2.67 -1.95
N GLY A 65 11.35 1.35 -1.75
CA GLY A 65 10.37 0.40 -2.30
C GLY A 65 9.30 -0.06 -1.31
N LEU A 66 9.70 -0.25 -0.05
CA LEU A 66 8.90 -0.81 1.04
C LEU A 66 8.45 0.24 2.07
N GLY A 67 9.04 1.43 2.04
CA GLY A 67 8.79 2.45 3.04
C GLY A 67 9.50 2.15 4.36
N THR A 68 8.91 2.60 5.47
CA THR A 68 9.48 2.53 6.82
C THR A 68 8.72 1.62 7.77
N ILE A 69 7.62 1.03 7.30
CA ILE A 69 6.83 0.07 8.06
C ILE A 69 7.58 -1.25 8.23
N ALA A 70 7.40 -1.91 9.38
CA ALA A 70 7.96 -3.24 9.59
C ALA A 70 7.18 -4.30 8.79
N PRO A 71 7.83 -5.32 8.22
CA PRO A 71 7.17 -6.31 7.35
C PRO A 71 5.93 -6.98 7.95
N ALA A 72 6.01 -7.41 9.21
CA ALA A 72 4.86 -8.04 9.89
C ALA A 72 3.68 -7.07 10.05
N THR A 73 3.96 -5.78 10.26
CA THR A 73 2.97 -4.71 10.39
C THR A 73 2.42 -4.28 9.04
N ALA A 74 3.11 -4.55 7.93
CA ALA A 74 2.57 -4.31 6.58
C ALA A 74 1.70 -5.46 6.09
N ILE A 75 2.18 -6.70 6.27
CA ILE A 75 1.54 -7.91 5.73
C ILE A 75 0.23 -8.22 6.47
N ARG A 76 0.28 -8.34 7.81
CA ARG A 76 -0.89 -8.81 8.59
C ARG A 76 -2.13 -7.94 8.42
N PRO A 77 -2.05 -6.59 8.49
CA PRO A 77 -3.22 -5.75 8.24
C PRO A 77 -3.73 -5.91 6.82
N THR A 78 -2.85 -5.96 5.81
CA THR A 78 -3.24 -6.10 4.41
C THR A 78 -4.02 -7.39 4.19
N GLU A 79 -3.49 -8.53 4.64
CA GLU A 79 -4.16 -9.83 4.55
C GLU A 79 -5.50 -9.83 5.28
N ALA A 80 -5.57 -9.29 6.49
CA ALA A 80 -6.81 -9.23 7.26
C ALA A 80 -7.89 -8.38 6.58
N HIS A 81 -7.54 -7.26 5.96
CA HIS A 81 -8.51 -6.41 5.25
C HIS A 81 -8.97 -7.04 3.95
N VAL A 82 -8.07 -7.68 3.19
CA VAL A 82 -8.43 -8.43 1.97
C VAL A 82 -9.35 -9.61 2.31
N ALA A 83 -9.02 -10.38 3.34
CA ALA A 83 -9.86 -11.47 3.82
C ALA A 83 -11.24 -10.96 4.25
N THR A 84 -11.29 -9.87 5.03
CA THR A 84 -12.57 -9.27 5.46
C THR A 84 -13.41 -8.80 4.29
N TYR A 85 -12.80 -8.25 3.22
CA TYR A 85 -13.51 -7.87 2.01
C TYR A 85 -14.21 -9.06 1.36
N PHE A 86 -13.49 -10.14 1.12
CA PHE A 86 -14.08 -11.33 0.51
C PHE A 86 -15.04 -12.05 1.45
N ASP A 87 -14.77 -12.11 2.75
CA ASP A 87 -15.67 -12.70 3.73
C ASP A 87 -17.00 -11.95 3.82
N HIS A 88 -16.96 -10.61 3.75
CA HIS A 88 -18.17 -9.80 3.74
C HIS A 88 -19.01 -10.07 2.50
N TRP A 89 -18.41 -9.99 1.31
CA TRP A 89 -19.15 -10.05 0.04
C TRP A 89 -19.47 -11.45 -0.45
N LEU A 90 -18.61 -12.43 -0.19
CA LEU A 90 -18.75 -13.80 -0.70
C LEU A 90 -19.33 -14.76 0.34
N ARG A 91 -19.27 -14.41 1.63
CA ARG A 91 -19.70 -15.28 2.73
C ARG A 91 -20.68 -14.63 3.70
N GLY A 92 -21.09 -13.38 3.46
CA GLY A 92 -22.06 -12.66 4.30
C GLY A 92 -21.56 -12.40 5.73
N ARG A 93 -20.24 -12.38 5.96
CA ARG A 93 -19.66 -12.16 7.29
C ARG A 93 -19.55 -10.67 7.62
N ASP A 94 -19.21 -10.40 8.88
CA ASP A 94 -19.00 -9.04 9.38
C ASP A 94 -17.85 -8.34 8.64
N GLY A 95 -18.10 -7.08 8.25
CA GLY A 95 -17.19 -6.24 7.48
C GLY A 95 -16.45 -5.20 8.32
N ARG A 96 -16.43 -5.31 9.66
CA ARG A 96 -15.95 -4.26 10.61
C ARG A 96 -14.64 -3.57 10.22
N LEU A 97 -13.62 -4.31 9.75
CA LEU A 97 -12.34 -3.72 9.34
C LEU A 97 -12.47 -2.77 8.13
N LEU A 98 -13.56 -2.84 7.38
CA LEU A 98 -13.86 -2.00 6.22
C LEU A 98 -14.79 -0.82 6.56
N GLU A 99 -15.13 -0.63 7.84
CA GLU A 99 -16.10 0.39 8.27
C GLU A 99 -15.49 1.42 9.21
N ARG A 100 -14.51 1.02 10.02
CA ARG A 100 -13.91 1.86 11.06
C ARG A 100 -12.46 1.46 11.34
N PRO A 101 -11.65 2.39 11.87
CA PRO A 101 -10.31 2.08 12.35
C PRO A 101 -10.32 0.91 13.34
N SER A 102 -9.27 0.08 13.27
CA SER A 102 -9.10 -1.06 14.16
C SER A 102 -7.91 -0.82 15.10
N PRO A 103 -8.07 -0.96 16.43
CA PRO A 103 -6.95 -0.86 17.36
C PRO A 103 -5.92 -2.00 17.17
N LEU A 104 -6.31 -3.11 16.53
CA LEU A 104 -5.39 -4.18 16.17
C LEU A 104 -4.47 -3.80 15.00
N TYR A 105 -4.91 -2.87 14.15
CA TYR A 105 -4.20 -2.45 12.93
C TYR A 105 -4.08 -0.93 12.86
N PRO A 106 -3.35 -0.30 13.81
CA PRO A 106 -3.30 1.16 13.91
C PRO A 106 -2.64 1.81 12.69
N ALA A 107 -1.81 1.10 11.93
CA ALA A 107 -1.19 1.64 10.72
C ALA A 107 -2.19 1.75 9.54
N MET A 108 -3.32 1.05 9.58
CA MET A 108 -4.33 1.10 8.51
C MET A 108 -5.34 2.21 8.79
N GLU A 109 -5.37 3.21 7.91
CA GLU A 109 -6.21 4.38 8.01
C GLU A 109 -7.24 4.46 6.89
N PHE A 110 -8.42 5.00 7.18
CA PHE A 110 -9.38 5.35 6.14
C PHE A 110 -8.92 6.62 5.44
N ALA A 111 -8.78 6.55 4.13
CA ALA A 111 -8.50 7.73 3.33
C ALA A 111 -9.77 8.54 3.14
N GLY A 112 -9.70 9.85 3.39
CA GLY A 112 -10.74 10.81 3.02
C GLY A 112 -10.97 10.92 1.52
#